data_AF-A0A6L5FPP4-F1
#
_entry.id   AF-A0A6L5FPP4-F1
#
_cell.length_a   1.000
_cell.length_b   1.000
_cell.length_c   1.000
_cell.angle_alpha   90.00
_cell.angle_beta   90.00
_cell.angle_gamma   90.00
#
_symmetry.space_group_name_H-M   'P 1'
#
loop_
_entity.id
_entity.type
_entity.pdbx_description
1 polymer ?
#
loop_
_entity_poly.entity_id
_entity_poly.type
_entity_poly.pdbx_seq_one_letter_code
_entity_poly.pdbx_strand_id
1 'polypeptide(L)'
;MTTLRQYQHDIVGEFEATVASGTRRVIVVAATGAGKTIVAGEIMRRAVAAGQRVLFLSHRVEITKQTSAKLLDVDISHGILQAGFATELDAPVQVASVQTLHGRGIRRSTIELPPADLLIVDECHHATAATYKKIIEAYPGAALLGLTATPCRGDGRGLGGIFETLIECPQVPELIEGKFLVGTRVYAPSQPDLKGVKVQAGDYVESQLAERMDVPQLVGDIPTHWHRHAEGRRTVVFATGVQHSVHIRDEFRKSGVACDHLDGSTPKDEREAILQKLACGAIDVVSNCAILTEGFDCPDIGCIVLARPTRKMGLFRQMIGRGLRPAESKVDCIIIDHAGAVHRHGFAEDRVEWTLDPDKPAKNPTHTKRTEGDIRSRLVDCKQCGALRTGGEACRHCGFLPSPRPRHVGTVDADLALLQRNGRTVGHYLGPADRERWHRQLAYIAVERGYKSGWAAHKFKEKFGQWPSARFVQPMTPTPEVRSWVRSRQIAFAKARQKAAAADAAA
;
A
#
# COMPACT_ATOMS: atom_id res chain seq x y z
N MET A 1 23.73 7.85 -15.60
CA MET A 1 22.42 7.77 -16.26
C MET A 1 21.80 6.41 -16.05
N THR A 2 20.59 6.36 -15.50
CA THR A 2 19.83 5.11 -15.40
C THR A 2 19.23 4.81 -16.77
N THR A 3 19.64 3.72 -17.40
CA THR A 3 19.06 3.26 -18.67
C THR A 3 17.53 3.14 -18.54
N LEU A 4 16.79 3.77 -19.46
CA LEU A 4 15.34 3.65 -19.49
C LEU A 4 14.93 2.20 -19.72
N ARG A 5 13.87 1.77 -19.02
CA ARG A 5 13.22 0.49 -19.30
C ARG A 5 12.47 0.61 -20.64
N GLN A 6 12.30 -0.51 -21.34
CA GLN A 6 11.65 -0.50 -22.66
C GLN A 6 10.28 0.20 -22.62
N TYR A 7 9.41 -0.15 -21.68
CA TYR A 7 8.10 0.50 -21.55
C TYR A 7 8.21 2.02 -21.26
N GLN A 8 9.27 2.48 -20.59
CA GLN A 8 9.45 3.92 -20.35
C GLN A 8 9.83 4.62 -21.65
N HIS A 9 10.68 3.98 -22.47
CA HIS A 9 11.01 4.48 -23.81
C HIS A 9 9.76 4.54 -24.70
N ASP A 10 8.95 3.49 -24.70
CA ASP A 10 7.72 3.41 -25.50
C ASP A 10 6.72 4.51 -25.11
N ILE A 11 6.52 4.73 -23.81
CA ILE A 11 5.60 5.75 -23.29
C ILE A 11 6.07 7.17 -23.62
N VAL A 12 7.38 7.44 -23.57
CA VAL A 12 7.94 8.72 -24.00
C VAL A 12 7.68 8.94 -25.49
N GLY A 13 7.94 7.93 -26.33
CA GLY A 13 7.68 8.00 -27.76
C GLY A 13 6.20 8.18 -28.10
N GLU A 14 5.31 7.47 -27.39
CA GLU A 14 3.86 7.59 -27.57
C GLU A 14 3.35 8.98 -27.17
N PHE A 15 3.86 9.54 -26.07
CA PHE A 15 3.57 10.92 -25.68
C PHE A 15 4.00 11.91 -26.78
N GLU A 16 5.25 11.80 -27.27
CA GLU A 16 5.78 12.68 -28.32
C GLU A 16 4.95 12.58 -29.61
N ALA A 17 4.60 11.36 -30.02
CA ALA A 17 3.77 11.12 -31.21
C ALA A 17 2.34 11.68 -31.04
N THR A 18 1.78 11.57 -29.84
CA THR A 18 0.45 12.12 -29.51
C THR A 18 0.46 13.66 -29.53
N VAL A 19 1.52 14.28 -29.04
CA VAL A 19 1.68 15.74 -29.13
C VAL A 19 1.92 16.18 -30.57
N ALA A 20 2.72 15.45 -31.33
CA ALA A 20 2.99 15.73 -32.74
C ALA A 20 1.74 15.58 -33.63
N SER A 21 0.79 14.72 -33.26
CA SER A 21 -0.50 14.58 -33.97
C SER A 21 -1.50 15.71 -33.68
N GLY A 22 -1.14 16.66 -32.80
CA GLY A 22 -1.93 17.85 -32.49
C GLY A 22 -2.67 17.80 -31.16
N THR A 23 -2.67 16.66 -30.46
CA THR A 23 -3.27 16.56 -29.12
C THR A 23 -2.42 17.32 -28.12
N ARG A 24 -2.99 18.27 -27.39
CA ARG A 24 -2.22 19.11 -26.46
C ARG A 24 -2.36 18.67 -25.02
N ARG A 25 -3.37 17.88 -24.65
CA ARG A 25 -3.68 17.60 -23.24
C ARG A 25 -3.63 16.11 -22.97
N VAL A 26 -2.46 15.62 -22.60
CA VAL A 26 -2.17 14.19 -22.46
C VAL A 26 -1.93 13.85 -21.00
N ILE A 27 -2.44 12.70 -20.55
CA ILE A 27 -2.15 12.15 -19.23
C ILE A 27 -1.43 10.82 -19.37
N VAL A 28 -0.30 10.68 -18.68
CA VAL A 28 0.41 9.42 -18.54
C VAL A 28 0.09 8.83 -17.17
N VAL A 29 -0.50 7.64 -17.20
CA VAL A 29 -0.90 6.89 -16.01
C VAL A 29 0.20 5.91 -15.66
N ALA A 30 0.78 6.07 -14.49
CA ALA A 30 1.89 5.25 -14.02
C ALA A 30 1.75 4.96 -12.53
N ALA A 31 1.57 3.67 -12.20
CA ALA A 31 1.44 3.19 -10.84
C ALA A 31 2.58 3.70 -9.92
N THR A 32 2.34 3.76 -8.61
CA THR A 32 3.41 4.11 -7.66
C THR A 32 4.57 3.12 -7.79
N GLY A 33 5.78 3.63 -7.99
CA GLY A 33 6.96 2.81 -8.24
C GLY A 33 7.24 2.47 -9.72
N ALA A 34 6.34 2.79 -10.66
CA ALA A 34 6.55 2.55 -12.10
C ALA A 34 7.59 3.48 -12.75
N GLY A 35 8.11 4.46 -12.00
CA GLY A 35 9.11 5.40 -12.49
C GLY A 35 8.53 6.66 -13.15
N LYS A 36 7.41 7.20 -12.63
CA LYS A 36 6.82 8.48 -13.09
C LYS A 36 7.87 9.58 -13.28
N THR A 37 8.73 9.79 -12.29
CA THR A 37 9.76 10.83 -12.37
C THR A 37 10.83 10.54 -13.42
N ILE A 38 11.09 9.28 -13.75
CA ILE A 38 12.04 8.90 -14.81
C ILE A 38 11.45 9.26 -16.18
N VAL A 39 10.17 8.92 -16.41
CA VAL A 39 9.44 9.30 -17.63
C VAL A 39 9.37 10.83 -17.74
N ALA A 40 9.02 11.52 -16.66
CA ALA A 40 9.00 12.99 -16.62
C ALA A 40 10.37 13.59 -16.96
N GLY A 41 11.43 13.06 -16.35
CA GLY A 41 12.82 13.50 -16.56
C GLY A 41 13.24 13.37 -18.01
N GLU A 42 12.96 12.24 -18.65
CA GLU A 42 13.30 12.04 -20.06
C GLU A 42 12.50 12.96 -20.99
N ILE A 43 11.20 13.15 -20.73
CA ILE A 43 10.37 14.09 -21.52
C ILE A 43 10.92 15.52 -21.38
N MET A 44 11.26 15.95 -20.15
CA MET A 44 11.88 17.26 -19.90
C MET A 44 13.20 17.39 -20.65
N ARG A 45 14.06 16.37 -20.60
CA ARG A 45 15.36 16.36 -21.29
C ARG A 45 15.19 16.52 -22.81
N ARG A 46 14.27 15.77 -23.42
CA ARG A 46 14.01 15.84 -24.86
C ARG A 46 13.40 17.18 -25.27
N ALA A 47 12.46 17.71 -24.48
CA ALA A 47 11.87 19.03 -24.70
C ALA A 47 12.95 20.14 -24.68
N VAL A 48 13.81 20.14 -23.65
CA VAL A 48 14.92 21.10 -23.54
C VAL A 48 15.90 20.95 -24.71
N ALA A 49 16.23 19.72 -25.11
CA ALA A 49 17.09 19.48 -26.27
C ALA A 49 16.48 19.97 -27.59
N ALA A 50 15.15 20.02 -27.68
CA ALA A 50 14.42 20.63 -28.78
C ALA A 50 14.25 22.16 -28.66
N GLY A 51 14.88 22.79 -27.67
CA GLY A 51 14.80 24.24 -27.43
C GLY A 51 13.51 24.70 -26.76
N GLN A 52 12.70 23.78 -26.24
CA GLN A 52 11.43 24.10 -25.58
C GLN A 52 11.63 24.54 -24.12
N ARG A 53 10.73 25.40 -23.65
CA ARG A 53 10.63 25.81 -22.25
C ARG A 53 9.68 24.88 -21.50
N VAL A 54 10.08 24.41 -20.32
CA VAL A 54 9.27 23.48 -19.52
C VAL A 54 8.91 24.06 -18.15
N LEU A 55 7.65 23.98 -17.78
CA LEU A 55 7.17 24.30 -16.43
C LEU A 55 6.67 23.02 -15.75
N PHE A 56 7.37 22.58 -14.70
CA PHE A 56 7.00 21.43 -13.88
C PHE A 56 6.28 21.89 -12.61
N LEU A 57 4.99 21.58 -12.50
CA LEU A 57 4.16 21.89 -11.35
C LEU A 57 4.18 20.76 -10.32
N SER A 58 4.55 21.12 -9.10
CA SER A 58 4.56 20.25 -7.94
C SER A 58 3.63 20.76 -6.85
N HIS A 59 2.97 19.84 -6.14
CA HIS A 59 2.03 20.16 -5.06
C HIS A 59 2.64 20.04 -3.66
N ARG A 60 3.84 19.45 -3.55
CA ARG A 60 4.61 19.28 -2.31
C ARG A 60 6.03 19.77 -2.48
N VAL A 61 6.57 20.35 -1.41
CA VAL A 61 7.93 20.91 -1.35
C VAL A 61 8.99 19.82 -1.54
N GLU A 62 8.73 18.62 -1.01
CA GLU A 62 9.62 17.46 -1.12
C GLU A 62 9.81 17.03 -2.58
N ILE A 63 8.75 17.11 -3.38
CA ILE A 63 8.81 16.81 -4.82
C ILE A 63 9.66 17.85 -5.55
N THR A 64 9.56 19.14 -5.20
CA THR A 64 10.39 20.19 -5.79
C THR A 64 11.88 19.90 -5.61
N LYS A 65 12.32 19.57 -4.38
CA LYS A 65 13.72 19.21 -4.10
C LYS A 65 14.14 17.94 -4.85
N GLN A 66 13.30 16.91 -4.86
CA GLN A 66 13.62 15.64 -5.51
C GLN A 66 13.73 15.79 -7.03
N THR A 67 12.82 16.54 -7.65
CA THR A 67 12.86 16.84 -9.09
C THR A 67 14.09 17.67 -9.42
N SER A 68 14.40 18.69 -8.60
CA SER A 68 15.60 19.52 -8.77
C SER A 68 16.88 18.68 -8.75
N ALA A 69 17.07 17.82 -7.74
CA ALA A 69 18.23 16.93 -7.67
C ALA A 69 18.36 16.03 -8.90
N LYS A 70 17.24 15.44 -9.36
CA LYS A 70 17.23 14.60 -10.57
C LYS A 70 17.55 15.36 -11.84
N LEU A 71 17.14 16.62 -11.96
CA LEU A 71 17.48 17.46 -13.11
C LEU A 71 18.98 17.80 -13.12
N LEU A 72 19.59 18.04 -11.95
CA LEU A 72 21.05 18.21 -11.82
C LEU A 72 21.81 16.93 -12.22
N ASP A 73 21.33 15.75 -11.83
CA ASP A 73 21.95 14.46 -12.17
C ASP A 73 22.02 14.20 -13.69
N VAL A 74 21.21 14.91 -14.49
CA VAL A 74 21.18 14.81 -15.95
C VAL A 74 21.58 16.11 -16.65
N ASP A 75 22.24 17.02 -15.92
CA ASP A 75 22.77 18.30 -16.43
C ASP A 75 21.71 19.21 -17.09
N ILE A 76 20.50 19.23 -16.53
CA ILE A 76 19.44 20.15 -16.96
C ILE A 76 19.37 21.34 -16.00
N SER A 77 19.76 22.51 -16.51
CA SER A 77 19.59 23.79 -15.82
C SER A 77 18.12 24.08 -15.55
N HIS A 78 17.79 24.46 -14.31
CA HIS A 78 16.42 24.74 -13.92
C HIS A 78 16.32 25.78 -12.79
N GLY A 79 15.25 26.56 -12.80
CA GLY A 79 14.87 27.47 -11.72
C GLY A 79 13.90 26.80 -10.74
N ILE A 80 13.87 27.29 -9.50
CA ILE A 80 12.92 26.86 -8.48
C ILE A 80 11.99 28.01 -8.12
N LEU A 81 10.69 27.84 -8.39
CA LEU A 81 9.67 28.81 -8.00
C LEU A 81 8.89 28.33 -6.78
N GLN A 82 9.45 28.59 -5.60
CA GLN A 82 8.86 28.23 -4.32
C GLN A 82 9.21 29.26 -3.24
N ALA A 83 8.35 29.39 -2.22
CA ALA A 83 8.69 30.14 -1.01
C ALA A 83 10.03 29.64 -0.39
N GLY A 84 10.91 30.59 -0.07
CA GLY A 84 12.24 30.33 0.49
C GLY A 84 13.37 30.23 -0.55
N PHE A 85 13.07 30.29 -1.85
CA PHE A 85 14.07 30.28 -2.93
C PHE A 85 14.12 31.63 -3.66
N ALA A 86 15.31 31.98 -4.16
CA ALA A 86 15.46 33.09 -5.10
C ALA A 86 14.66 32.78 -6.38
N THR A 87 14.07 33.81 -6.99
CA THR A 87 13.26 33.65 -8.19
C THR A 87 14.14 33.81 -9.42
N GLU A 88 14.29 32.74 -10.20
CA GLU A 88 15.06 32.70 -11.43
C GLU A 88 14.19 32.15 -12.56
N LEU A 89 13.76 33.00 -13.49
CA LEU A 89 12.76 32.64 -14.51
C LEU A 89 13.38 32.27 -15.87
N ASP A 90 14.67 32.52 -16.07
CA ASP A 90 15.33 32.40 -17.38
C ASP A 90 15.76 30.98 -17.73
N ALA A 91 15.80 30.06 -16.77
CA ALA A 91 16.21 28.69 -17.00
C ALA A 91 15.25 27.96 -17.97
N PRO A 92 15.74 26.98 -18.76
CA PRO A 92 14.91 26.25 -19.71
C PRO A 92 13.84 25.39 -19.04
N VAL A 93 14.05 25.00 -17.77
CA VAL A 93 13.06 24.32 -16.93
C VAL A 93 12.76 25.15 -15.69
N GLN A 94 11.50 25.19 -15.28
CA GLN A 94 11.04 25.81 -14.05
C GLN A 94 10.32 24.78 -13.20
N VAL A 95 10.83 24.50 -11.99
CA VAL A 95 10.16 23.63 -11.02
C VAL A 95 9.39 24.52 -10.05
N ALA A 96 8.07 24.56 -10.19
CA ALA A 96 7.21 25.49 -9.47
C ALA A 96 6.27 24.79 -8.50
N SER A 97 6.11 25.39 -7.32
CA SER A 97 5.00 25.07 -6.42
C SER A 97 3.72 25.69 -6.96
N VAL A 98 2.66 24.88 -7.07
CA VAL A 98 1.33 25.33 -7.51
C VAL A 98 0.84 26.53 -6.67
N GLN A 99 1.04 26.49 -5.35
CA GLN A 99 0.63 27.57 -4.44
C GLN A 99 1.41 28.85 -4.70
N THR A 100 2.73 28.74 -4.94
CA THR A 100 3.59 29.91 -5.17
C THR A 100 3.27 30.55 -6.50
N LEU A 101 3.17 29.76 -7.58
CA LEU A 101 2.86 30.27 -8.91
C LEU A 101 1.44 30.86 -8.98
N HIS A 102 0.43 30.18 -8.42
CA HIS A 102 -0.92 30.73 -8.34
C HIS A 102 -0.97 32.00 -7.49
N GLY A 103 -0.30 32.01 -6.33
CA GLY A 103 -0.34 33.13 -5.38
C GLY A 103 0.39 34.38 -5.89
N ARG A 104 1.60 34.20 -6.44
CA ARG A 104 2.48 35.30 -6.87
C ARG A 104 2.29 35.67 -8.33
N GLY A 105 2.19 34.70 -9.24
CA GLY A 105 2.08 34.95 -10.68
C GLY A 105 0.65 35.24 -11.12
N ILE A 106 -0.30 34.38 -10.73
CA ILE A 106 -1.70 34.49 -11.21
C ILE A 106 -2.51 35.51 -10.40
N ARG A 107 -2.54 35.40 -9.06
CA ARG A 107 -3.45 36.19 -8.23
C ARG A 107 -2.95 37.61 -7.98
N ARG A 108 -1.66 37.76 -7.71
CA ARG A 108 -1.05 39.05 -7.31
C ARG A 108 -0.21 39.69 -8.41
N SER A 109 0.15 38.94 -9.45
CA SER A 109 1.03 39.38 -10.54
C SER A 109 2.32 40.06 -10.06
N THR A 110 2.86 39.59 -8.92
CA THR A 110 4.11 40.07 -8.32
C THR A 110 5.36 39.49 -8.96
N ILE A 111 5.19 38.48 -9.81
CA ILE A 111 6.23 37.89 -10.65
C ILE A 111 5.66 37.70 -12.05
N GLU A 112 6.52 37.75 -13.07
CA GLU A 112 6.15 37.32 -14.41
C GLU A 112 5.93 35.81 -14.45
N LEU A 113 5.06 35.37 -15.37
CA LEU A 113 4.86 33.95 -15.61
C LEU A 113 6.04 33.42 -16.44
N PRO A 114 6.73 32.37 -16.00
CA PRO A 114 7.81 31.79 -16.78
C PRO A 114 7.25 31.27 -18.11
N PRO A 115 7.95 31.45 -19.25
CA PRO A 115 7.51 30.90 -20.52
C PRO A 115 7.47 29.36 -20.45
N ALA A 116 6.50 28.75 -21.13
CA ALA A 116 6.38 27.30 -21.18
C ALA A 116 5.73 26.85 -22.50
N ASP A 117 6.41 25.96 -23.21
CA ASP A 117 5.87 25.20 -24.34
C ASP A 117 5.31 23.84 -23.87
N LEU A 118 5.83 23.34 -22.73
CA LEU A 118 5.38 22.14 -22.06
C LEU A 118 5.09 22.43 -20.58
N LEU A 119 3.85 22.18 -20.17
CA LEU A 119 3.40 22.22 -18.78
C LEU A 119 3.26 20.79 -18.26
N ILE A 120 4.04 20.43 -17.23
CA ILE A 120 3.97 19.11 -16.59
C ILE A 120 3.29 19.26 -15.24
N VAL A 121 2.29 18.43 -14.95
CA VAL A 121 1.59 18.40 -13.67
C VAL A 121 1.77 17.03 -13.03
N ASP A 122 2.55 16.97 -11.95
CA ASP A 122 2.66 15.74 -11.15
C ASP A 122 1.49 15.61 -10.16
N GLU A 123 1.06 14.38 -9.92
CA GLU A 123 -0.19 14.03 -9.24
C GLU A 123 -1.39 14.82 -9.82
N CYS A 124 -1.54 14.78 -11.16
CA CYS A 124 -2.50 15.58 -11.91
C CYS A 124 -3.98 15.26 -11.63
N HIS A 125 -4.28 14.28 -10.77
CA HIS A 125 -5.62 14.09 -10.24
C HIS A 125 -6.12 15.29 -9.40
N HIS A 126 -5.21 16.17 -8.95
CA HIS A 126 -5.52 17.47 -8.37
C HIS A 126 -5.85 18.57 -9.39
N ALA A 127 -5.67 18.35 -10.70
CA ALA A 127 -5.82 19.38 -11.73
C ALA A 127 -7.22 19.99 -11.80
N THR A 128 -8.24 19.32 -11.24
CA THR A 128 -9.61 19.83 -11.17
C THR A 128 -9.80 20.99 -10.18
N ALA A 129 -8.86 21.20 -9.26
CA ALA A 129 -8.92 22.32 -8.32
C ALA A 129 -8.76 23.67 -9.04
N ALA A 130 -9.46 24.69 -8.55
CA ALA A 130 -9.48 26.03 -9.17
C ALA A 130 -8.09 26.66 -9.31
N THR A 131 -7.18 26.35 -8.38
CA THR A 131 -5.79 26.82 -8.43
C THR A 131 -5.02 26.27 -9.63
N TYR A 132 -5.21 24.97 -9.95
CA TYR A 132 -4.57 24.34 -11.10
C TYR A 132 -5.18 24.83 -12.41
N LYS A 133 -6.51 24.88 -12.49
CA LYS A 133 -7.22 25.35 -13.69
C LYS A 133 -6.75 26.73 -14.12
N LYS A 134 -6.67 27.69 -13.19
CA LYS A 134 -6.20 29.05 -13.49
C LYS A 134 -4.76 29.11 -13.98
N ILE A 135 -3.88 28.23 -13.48
CA ILE A 135 -2.51 28.15 -14.00
C ILE A 135 -2.54 27.56 -15.41
N ILE A 136 -3.23 26.43 -15.63
CA ILE A 136 -3.31 25.78 -16.94
C ILE A 136 -3.89 26.75 -18.00
N GLU A 137 -4.93 27.49 -17.66
CA GLU A 137 -5.57 28.50 -18.52
C GLU A 137 -4.63 29.66 -18.89
N ALA A 138 -3.63 29.95 -18.06
CA ALA A 138 -2.62 30.96 -18.35
C ALA A 138 -1.57 30.52 -19.39
N TYR A 139 -1.56 29.23 -19.76
CA TYR A 139 -0.64 28.65 -20.75
C TYR A 139 -1.39 27.98 -21.91
N PRO A 140 -2.22 28.72 -22.69
CA PRO A 140 -3.10 28.13 -23.71
C PRO A 140 -2.34 27.49 -24.88
N GLY A 141 -1.10 27.92 -25.15
CA GLY A 141 -0.26 27.37 -26.23
C GLY A 141 0.62 26.18 -25.82
N ALA A 142 0.72 25.89 -24.52
CA ALA A 142 1.57 24.82 -24.02
C ALA A 142 0.91 23.44 -24.21
N ALA A 143 1.71 22.43 -24.55
CA ALA A 143 1.29 21.05 -24.33
C ALA A 143 1.21 20.80 -22.82
N LEU A 144 0.14 20.16 -22.36
CA LEU A 144 -0.10 19.78 -20.98
C LEU A 144 0.11 18.27 -20.83
N LEU A 145 1.10 17.90 -20.02
CA LEU A 145 1.36 16.54 -19.58
C LEU A 145 0.92 16.37 -18.11
N GLY A 146 -0.09 15.55 -17.87
CA GLY A 146 -0.45 15.10 -16.53
C GLY A 146 0.25 13.78 -16.18
N LEU A 147 0.80 13.68 -14.97
CA LEU A 147 1.34 12.42 -14.43
C LEU A 147 0.56 12.03 -13.18
N THR A 148 0.10 10.78 -13.10
CA THR A 148 -0.58 10.28 -11.89
C THR A 148 -0.57 8.76 -11.83
N ALA A 149 -0.66 8.20 -10.62
CA ALA A 149 -0.97 6.78 -10.47
C ALA A 149 -2.46 6.46 -10.67
N THR A 150 -3.31 7.48 -10.51
CA THR A 150 -4.75 7.32 -10.35
C THR A 150 -5.44 8.47 -11.10
N PRO A 151 -5.78 8.31 -12.40
CA PRO A 151 -6.37 9.34 -13.25
C PRO A 151 -7.86 9.56 -12.95
N CYS A 152 -8.20 9.63 -11.67
CA CYS A 152 -9.56 9.81 -11.22
C CYS A 152 -9.64 10.87 -10.11
N ARG A 153 -10.78 11.53 -10.07
CA ARG A 153 -11.16 12.47 -9.02
C ARG A 153 -11.41 11.73 -7.70
N GLY A 154 -11.62 12.50 -6.63
CA GLY A 154 -12.00 11.96 -5.33
C GLY A 154 -13.28 11.11 -5.31
N ASP A 155 -14.17 11.27 -6.28
CA ASP A 155 -15.37 10.44 -6.46
C ASP A 155 -15.18 9.27 -7.45
N GLY A 156 -13.95 9.05 -7.91
CA GLY A 156 -13.58 7.95 -8.81
C GLY A 156 -13.80 8.24 -10.30
N ARG A 157 -14.42 9.38 -10.65
CA ARG A 157 -14.71 9.76 -12.04
C ARG A 157 -13.47 10.28 -12.78
N GLY A 158 -13.48 10.16 -14.10
CA GLY A 158 -12.36 10.55 -14.97
C GLY A 158 -12.00 12.04 -14.93
N LEU A 159 -10.86 12.36 -15.52
CA LEU A 159 -10.30 13.73 -15.59
C LEU A 159 -10.58 14.43 -16.95
N GLY A 160 -11.59 13.96 -17.67
CA GLY A 160 -12.06 14.57 -18.91
C GLY A 160 -12.52 16.01 -18.70
N GLY A 161 -12.39 16.80 -19.76
CA GLY A 161 -12.53 18.26 -19.72
C GLY A 161 -11.23 18.99 -19.39
N ILE A 162 -10.26 18.31 -18.76
CA ILE A 162 -8.88 18.81 -18.62
C ILE A 162 -7.93 18.04 -19.52
N PHE A 163 -8.09 16.72 -19.66
CA PHE A 163 -7.25 15.88 -20.52
C PHE A 163 -8.08 15.27 -21.65
N GLU A 164 -7.42 15.07 -22.80
CA GLU A 164 -7.98 14.57 -24.05
C GLU A 164 -7.58 13.12 -24.30
N THR A 165 -6.32 12.77 -24.02
CA THR A 165 -5.78 11.43 -24.29
C THR A 165 -5.10 10.86 -23.05
N LEU A 166 -5.33 9.58 -22.80
CA LEU A 166 -4.77 8.82 -21.69
C LEU A 166 -3.84 7.74 -22.24
N ILE A 167 -2.58 7.78 -21.79
CA ILE A 167 -1.52 6.82 -22.11
C ILE A 167 -1.21 6.02 -20.84
N GLU A 168 -1.28 4.69 -20.90
CA GLU A 168 -1.07 3.82 -19.73
C GLU A 168 0.30 3.15 -19.77
N CYS A 169 1.10 3.37 -18.73
CA CYS A 169 2.21 2.47 -18.41
C CYS A 169 1.66 1.08 -18.04
N PRO A 170 2.52 0.02 -18.09
CA PRO A 170 2.18 -1.27 -17.52
C PRO A 170 1.65 -1.13 -16.08
N GLN A 171 0.57 -1.84 -15.76
CA GLN A 171 -0.02 -1.80 -14.42
C GLN A 171 0.74 -2.71 -13.46
N VAL A 172 0.33 -2.72 -12.19
CA VAL A 172 1.01 -3.45 -11.11
C VAL A 172 1.33 -4.91 -11.45
N PRO A 173 0.43 -5.71 -12.06
CA PRO A 173 0.73 -7.12 -12.35
C PRO A 173 1.88 -7.29 -13.35
N GLU A 174 1.89 -6.49 -14.42
CA GLU A 174 2.94 -6.51 -15.45
C GLU A 174 4.27 -6.01 -14.88
N LEU A 175 4.23 -5.00 -14.02
CA LEU A 175 5.42 -4.49 -13.35
C LEU A 175 6.00 -5.50 -12.35
N ILE A 176 5.17 -6.31 -11.70
CA ILE A 176 5.62 -7.41 -10.84
C ILE A 176 6.26 -8.52 -11.69
N GLU A 177 5.62 -8.90 -12.80
CA GLU A 177 6.15 -9.89 -13.74
C GLU A 177 7.52 -9.47 -14.29
N GLY A 178 7.66 -8.19 -14.65
CA GLY A 178 8.91 -7.57 -15.06
C GLY A 178 9.93 -7.32 -13.93
N LYS A 179 9.65 -7.75 -12.69
CA LYS A 179 10.48 -7.51 -11.48
C LYS A 179 10.76 -6.04 -11.18
N PHE A 180 9.94 -5.15 -11.70
CA PHE A 180 10.01 -3.71 -11.45
C PHE A 180 9.26 -3.29 -10.19
N LEU A 181 8.34 -4.15 -9.71
CA LEU A 181 7.66 -4.08 -8.42
C LEU A 181 7.70 -5.46 -7.74
N VAL A 182 7.44 -5.49 -6.44
CA VAL A 182 7.19 -6.73 -5.69
C VAL A 182 5.70 -6.94 -5.47
N GLY A 183 5.28 -8.21 -5.38
CA GLY A 183 3.91 -8.56 -5.04
C GLY A 183 3.55 -8.21 -3.60
N THR A 184 2.25 -8.17 -3.30
CA THR A 184 1.75 -7.97 -1.95
C THR A 184 1.47 -9.29 -1.25
N ARG A 185 1.31 -9.25 0.08
CA ARG A 185 0.69 -10.29 0.90
C ARG A 185 -0.27 -9.61 1.86
N VAL A 186 -1.57 -9.82 1.66
CA VAL A 186 -2.60 -9.06 2.38
C VAL A 186 -3.19 -9.86 3.53
N TYR A 187 -3.25 -9.24 4.71
CA TYR A 187 -3.95 -9.72 5.89
C TYR A 187 -4.99 -8.67 6.26
N ALA A 188 -6.28 -9.05 6.27
CA ALA A 188 -7.34 -8.16 6.73
C ALA A 188 -8.29 -8.95 7.64
N PRO A 189 -8.70 -8.41 8.79
CA PRO A 189 -9.80 -8.99 9.55
C PRO A 189 -11.13 -8.73 8.82
N SER A 190 -12.22 -9.27 9.38
CA SER A 190 -13.58 -8.86 9.00
C SER A 190 -13.75 -7.34 9.10
N GLN A 191 -14.44 -6.75 8.12
CA GLN A 191 -14.64 -5.29 8.02
C GLN A 191 -15.18 -4.68 9.34
N PRO A 192 -14.64 -3.54 9.79
CA PRO A 192 -15.21 -2.82 10.94
C PRO A 192 -16.62 -2.31 10.63
N ASP A 193 -17.50 -2.23 11.65
CA ASP A 193 -18.85 -1.69 11.47
C ASP A 193 -18.82 -0.15 11.34
N LEU A 194 -19.00 0.31 10.11
CA LEU A 194 -19.02 1.73 9.74
C LEU A 194 -20.46 2.28 9.58
N LYS A 195 -21.49 1.58 10.06
CA LYS A 195 -22.87 2.09 10.05
C LYS A 195 -22.96 3.43 10.79
N GLY A 196 -23.53 4.43 10.12
CA GLY A 196 -23.76 5.77 10.66
C GLY A 196 -22.63 6.78 10.41
N VAL A 197 -21.48 6.36 9.87
CA VAL A 197 -20.40 7.29 9.50
C VAL A 197 -20.81 8.04 8.22
N LYS A 198 -20.86 9.37 8.31
CA LYS A 198 -21.19 10.27 7.19
C LYS A 198 -20.09 10.24 6.13
N VAL A 199 -20.51 10.55 4.91
CA VAL A 199 -19.62 10.62 3.74
C VAL A 199 -19.66 12.04 3.21
N GLN A 200 -18.48 12.63 3.02
CA GLN A 200 -18.29 13.98 2.50
C GLN A 200 -17.18 13.95 1.43
N ALA A 201 -17.41 14.66 0.31
CA ALA A 201 -16.45 14.73 -0.80
C ALA A 201 -15.94 13.34 -1.28
N GLY A 202 -16.84 12.36 -1.33
CA GLY A 202 -16.56 11.01 -1.81
C GLY A 202 -15.80 10.09 -0.84
N ASP A 203 -15.42 10.56 0.36
CA ASP A 203 -14.86 9.70 1.42
C ASP A 203 -15.63 9.83 2.74
N TYR A 204 -15.29 9.02 3.72
CA TYR A 204 -15.84 9.15 5.07
C TYR A 204 -15.34 10.43 5.76
N VAL A 205 -16.19 11.01 6.63
CA VAL A 205 -15.81 12.17 7.46
C VAL A 205 -14.74 11.75 8.47
N GLU A 206 -13.60 12.46 8.47
CA GLU A 206 -12.40 12.06 9.23
C GLU A 206 -12.63 12.01 10.74
N SER A 207 -13.36 12.98 11.30
CA SER A 207 -13.66 13.03 12.74
C SER A 207 -14.46 11.82 13.22
N GLN A 208 -15.50 11.44 12.47
CA GLN A 208 -16.34 10.28 12.79
C GLN A 208 -15.60 8.95 12.57
N LEU A 209 -14.68 8.90 11.59
CA LEU A 209 -13.80 7.74 11.42
C LEU A 209 -12.84 7.59 12.58
N ALA A 210 -12.26 8.69 13.08
CA ALA A 210 -11.36 8.66 14.22
C ALA A 210 -12.05 8.04 15.44
N GLU A 211 -13.26 8.49 15.79
CA GLU A 211 -14.03 7.94 16.92
C GLU A 211 -14.29 6.43 16.81
N ARG A 212 -14.52 5.92 15.59
CA ARG A 212 -14.81 4.49 15.37
C ARG A 212 -13.57 3.60 15.30
N MET A 213 -12.46 4.13 14.81
CA MET A 213 -11.24 3.35 14.61
C MET A 213 -10.27 3.46 15.79
N ASP A 214 -10.37 4.52 16.59
CA ASP A 214 -9.51 4.80 17.75
C ASP A 214 -9.98 4.06 19.02
N VAL A 215 -10.55 2.87 18.87
CA VAL A 215 -10.97 2.01 19.98
C VAL A 215 -9.73 1.26 20.49
N PRO A 216 -9.42 1.25 21.79
CA PRO A 216 -8.19 0.65 22.33
C PRO A 216 -7.92 -0.79 21.87
N GLN A 217 -8.96 -1.59 21.70
CA GLN A 217 -8.82 -2.95 21.17
C GLN A 217 -8.33 -2.95 19.71
N LEU A 218 -8.95 -2.17 18.83
CA LEU A 218 -8.59 -2.11 17.40
C LEU A 218 -7.16 -1.58 17.22
N VAL A 219 -6.79 -0.55 18.00
CA VAL A 219 -5.45 0.03 17.96
C VAL A 219 -4.42 -0.93 18.55
N GLY A 220 -4.70 -1.58 19.69
CA GLY A 220 -3.80 -2.56 20.31
C GLY A 220 -3.64 -3.88 19.53
N ASP A 221 -4.55 -4.17 18.61
CA ASP A 221 -4.43 -5.29 17.68
C ASP A 221 -3.46 -5.00 16.52
N ILE A 222 -3.20 -3.73 16.19
CA ILE A 222 -2.27 -3.34 15.11
C ILE A 222 -0.84 -3.82 15.39
N PRO A 223 -0.18 -3.49 16.52
CA PRO A 223 1.14 -4.04 16.84
C PRO A 223 1.12 -5.57 16.94
N THR A 224 0.02 -6.16 17.41
CA THR A 224 -0.12 -7.62 17.55
C THR A 224 -0.05 -8.32 16.18
N HIS A 225 -0.78 -7.82 15.18
CA HIS A 225 -0.71 -8.35 13.81
C HIS A 225 0.61 -8.02 13.13
N TRP A 226 1.18 -6.84 13.41
CA TRP A 226 2.50 -6.47 12.91
C TRP A 226 3.58 -7.44 13.40
N HIS A 227 3.67 -7.72 14.71
CA HIS A 227 4.62 -8.70 15.25
C HIS A 227 4.42 -10.10 14.64
N ARG A 228 3.18 -10.48 14.33
CA ARG A 228 2.89 -11.80 13.75
C ARG A 228 3.31 -11.93 12.30
N HIS A 229 3.16 -10.88 11.51
CA HIS A 229 3.26 -10.97 10.05
C HIS A 229 4.45 -10.20 9.48
N ALA A 230 4.80 -9.05 10.05
CA ALA A 230 5.70 -8.07 9.48
C ALA A 230 6.85 -7.63 10.41
N GLU A 231 7.10 -8.33 11.52
CA GLU A 231 8.19 -8.01 12.46
C GLU A 231 9.54 -7.87 11.74
N GLY A 232 10.28 -6.81 12.08
CA GLY A 232 11.58 -6.49 11.48
C GLY A 232 11.51 -5.88 10.08
N ARG A 233 10.32 -5.59 9.56
CA ARG A 233 10.15 -4.85 8.30
C ARG A 233 9.89 -3.38 8.60
N ARG A 234 10.54 -2.49 7.86
CA ARG A 234 10.20 -1.06 7.84
C ARG A 234 8.74 -0.89 7.45
N THR A 235 7.99 -0.16 8.26
CA THR A 235 6.53 -0.08 8.15
C THR A 235 6.02 1.35 8.12
N VAL A 236 5.03 1.58 7.26
CA VAL A 236 4.25 2.82 7.27
C VAL A 236 2.80 2.52 7.63
N VAL A 237 2.27 3.27 8.59
CA VAL A 237 0.86 3.16 9.01
C VAL A 237 0.08 4.37 8.52
N PHE A 238 -1.04 4.14 7.85
CA PHE A 238 -1.98 5.18 7.44
C PHE A 238 -3.16 5.23 8.40
N ALA A 239 -3.16 6.23 9.28
CA ALA A 239 -4.19 6.43 10.30
C ALA A 239 -5.39 7.25 9.77
N THR A 240 -6.50 7.22 10.50
CA THR A 240 -7.70 8.00 10.13
C THR A 240 -7.59 9.49 10.45
N GLY A 241 -6.78 9.85 11.45
CA GLY A 241 -6.61 11.20 11.95
C GLY A 241 -5.35 11.31 12.84
N VAL A 242 -5.03 12.53 13.27
CA VAL A 242 -3.81 12.82 14.05
C VAL A 242 -3.81 12.06 15.37
N GLN A 243 -4.86 12.18 16.19
CA GLN A 243 -4.94 11.51 17.50
C GLN A 243 -4.84 9.99 17.39
N HIS A 244 -5.56 9.38 16.44
CA HIS A 244 -5.46 7.95 16.17
C HIS A 244 -4.03 7.55 15.75
N SER A 245 -3.34 8.37 14.95
CA SER A 245 -1.97 8.09 14.53
C SER A 245 -0.98 8.14 15.71
N VAL A 246 -1.17 9.10 16.63
CA VAL A 246 -0.42 9.22 17.89
C VAL A 246 -0.69 8.01 18.80
N HIS A 247 -1.94 7.59 18.95
CA HIS A 247 -2.29 6.42 19.75
C HIS A 247 -1.67 5.13 19.18
N ILE A 248 -1.71 4.93 17.85
CA ILE A 248 -1.03 3.82 17.18
C ILE A 248 0.47 3.83 17.51
N ARG A 249 1.13 4.99 17.42
CA ARG A 249 2.55 5.15 17.78
C ARG A 249 2.80 4.71 19.21
N ASP A 250 1.96 5.15 20.14
CA ASP A 250 2.10 4.82 21.56
C ASP A 250 1.91 3.33 21.83
N GLU A 251 0.97 2.66 21.15
CA GLU A 251 0.80 1.21 21.26
C GLU A 251 2.00 0.42 20.70
N PHE A 252 2.62 0.87 19.59
CA PHE A 252 3.87 0.28 19.11
C PHE A 252 5.02 0.49 20.10
N ARG A 253 5.16 1.68 20.68
CA ARG A 253 6.21 1.96 21.68
C ARG A 253 6.01 1.12 22.95
N LYS A 254 4.76 0.95 23.40
CA LYS A 254 4.41 0.06 24.52
C LYS A 254 4.78 -1.40 24.24
N SER A 255 4.73 -1.85 22.98
CA SER A 255 5.16 -3.19 22.57
C SER A 255 6.67 -3.31 22.33
N GLY A 256 7.45 -2.25 22.57
CA GLY A 256 8.89 -2.23 22.43
C GLY A 256 9.40 -1.95 21.00
N VAL A 257 8.54 -1.45 20.12
CA VAL A 257 8.87 -1.13 18.72
C VAL A 257 9.18 0.35 18.57
N ALA A 258 10.28 0.68 17.88
CA ALA A 258 10.65 2.06 17.61
C ALA A 258 9.69 2.66 16.58
N CYS A 259 8.85 3.60 17.02
CA CYS A 259 7.78 4.17 16.20
C CYS A 259 7.68 5.69 16.39
N ASP A 260 7.57 6.43 15.30
CA ASP A 260 7.31 7.88 15.28
C ASP A 260 6.00 8.22 14.56
N HIS A 261 5.53 9.46 14.74
CA HIS A 261 4.32 9.99 14.13
C HIS A 261 4.61 11.19 13.21
N LEU A 262 3.87 11.31 12.10
CA LEU A 262 3.89 12.45 11.19
C LEU A 262 2.48 12.96 10.85
N ASP A 263 2.31 14.28 10.91
CA ASP A 263 1.11 14.98 10.44
C ASP A 263 1.44 16.32 9.74
N GLY A 264 0.41 17.07 9.37
CA GLY A 264 0.53 18.35 8.67
C GLY A 264 1.17 19.48 9.50
N SER A 265 1.15 19.38 10.83
CA SER A 265 1.75 20.32 11.76
C SER A 265 3.23 20.02 12.06
N THR A 266 3.70 18.80 11.76
CA THR A 266 5.11 18.42 11.95
C THR A 266 6.04 19.35 11.15
N PRO A 267 6.97 20.08 11.81
CA PRO A 267 7.94 20.94 11.14
C PRO A 267 8.75 20.21 10.08
N LYS A 268 9.20 20.93 9.06
CA LYS A 268 9.90 20.36 7.89
C LYS A 268 11.17 19.60 8.27
N ASP A 269 11.99 20.18 9.13
CA ASP A 269 13.28 19.59 9.53
C ASP A 269 13.07 18.34 10.40
N GLU A 270 12.06 18.36 11.27
CA GLU A 270 11.66 17.20 12.07
C GLU A 270 11.10 16.07 11.18
N ARG A 271 10.26 16.41 10.20
CA ARG A 271 9.75 15.45 9.20
C ARG A 271 10.91 14.79 8.45
N GLU A 272 11.85 15.57 7.94
CA GLU A 272 13.02 15.05 7.22
C GLU A 272 13.85 14.11 8.11
N ALA A 273 14.07 14.49 9.38
CA ALA A 273 14.77 13.64 10.35
C ALA A 273 14.05 12.32 10.64
N ILE A 274 12.72 12.33 10.83
CA ILE A 274 11.93 11.10 11.06
C ILE A 274 11.99 10.17 9.85
N LEU A 275 11.87 10.72 8.64
CA LEU A 275 11.94 9.92 7.42
C LEU A 275 13.34 9.33 7.19
N GLN A 276 14.40 10.07 7.52
CA GLN A 276 15.76 9.54 7.50
C GLN A 276 15.96 8.42 8.53
N LYS A 277 15.42 8.57 9.75
CA LYS A 277 15.45 7.50 10.76
C LYS A 277 14.77 6.22 10.28
N LEU A 278 13.63 6.33 9.58
CA LEU A 278 12.96 5.17 8.99
C LEU A 278 13.82 4.54 7.89
N ALA A 279 14.39 5.36 7.00
CA ALA A 279 15.22 4.89 5.90
C ALA A 279 16.49 4.17 6.40
N CYS A 280 17.19 4.70 7.40
CA CYS A 280 18.39 4.06 7.96
C CYS A 280 18.07 2.92 8.94
N GLY A 281 16.81 2.72 9.32
CA GLY A 281 16.39 1.66 10.24
C GLY A 281 16.57 2.00 11.72
N ALA A 282 16.77 3.28 12.07
CA ALA A 282 16.78 3.74 13.46
C ALA A 282 15.38 3.70 14.10
N ILE A 283 14.32 3.71 13.28
CA ILE A 283 12.95 3.39 13.70
C ILE A 283 12.37 2.34 12.75
N ASP A 284 11.51 1.47 13.28
CA ASP A 284 10.88 0.39 12.54
C ASP A 284 9.59 0.88 11.84
N VAL A 285 8.86 1.78 12.49
CA VAL A 285 7.50 2.17 12.10
C VAL A 285 7.35 3.69 12.06
N VAL A 286 6.67 4.20 11.03
CA VAL A 286 6.15 5.57 11.02
C VAL A 286 4.64 5.55 10.83
N SER A 287 3.92 6.07 11.81
CA SER A 287 2.48 6.30 11.73
C SER A 287 2.22 7.71 11.18
N ASN A 288 1.32 7.84 10.19
CA ASN A 288 1.06 9.14 9.58
C ASN A 288 -0.43 9.44 9.37
N CYS A 289 -0.73 10.73 9.30
CA CYS A 289 -2.04 11.28 8.91
C CYS A 289 -1.89 12.17 7.66
N ALA A 290 -2.28 11.65 6.49
CA ALA A 290 -2.34 12.35 5.20
C ALA A 290 -1.01 12.92 4.64
N ILE A 291 0.14 12.54 5.21
CA ILE A 291 1.46 13.04 4.79
C ILE A 291 2.12 12.12 3.76
N LEU A 292 2.16 10.81 4.01
CA LEU A 292 2.97 9.86 3.22
C LEU A 292 2.22 9.20 2.06
N THR A 293 1.03 9.69 1.75
CA THR A 293 0.22 9.23 0.62
C THR A 293 0.85 9.60 -0.72
N GLU A 294 1.61 10.70 -0.77
CA GLU A 294 2.26 11.28 -1.95
C GLU A 294 3.64 11.82 -1.59
N GLY A 295 4.51 12.03 -2.60
CA GLY A 295 5.81 12.68 -2.41
C GLY A 295 6.83 11.94 -1.54
N PHE A 296 6.52 10.71 -1.12
CA PHE A 296 7.38 9.89 -0.29
C PHE A 296 8.00 8.70 -1.06
N ASP A 297 9.30 8.52 -0.87
CA ASP A 297 10.14 7.56 -1.58
C ASP A 297 11.09 6.84 -0.62
N CYS A 298 10.72 5.62 -0.23
CA CYS A 298 11.54 4.72 0.60
C CYS A 298 11.32 3.28 0.09
N PRO A 299 12.18 2.76 -0.81
CA PRO A 299 12.01 1.44 -1.42
C PRO A 299 11.94 0.30 -0.39
N ASP A 300 12.66 0.45 0.71
CA ASP A 300 12.79 -0.55 1.76
C ASP A 300 11.54 -0.85 2.60
N ILE A 301 10.43 -0.14 2.37
CA ILE A 301 9.20 -0.38 3.12
C ILE A 301 8.67 -1.76 2.81
N GLY A 302 8.83 -2.68 3.76
CA GLY A 302 8.40 -4.07 3.64
C GLY A 302 6.98 -4.32 4.10
N CYS A 303 6.34 -3.35 4.76
CA CYS A 303 4.97 -3.46 5.23
C CYS A 303 4.19 -2.14 5.24
N ILE A 304 2.93 -2.19 4.84
CA ILE A 304 1.96 -1.10 4.94
C ILE A 304 0.83 -1.53 5.88
N VAL A 305 0.50 -0.70 6.85
CA VAL A 305 -0.67 -0.88 7.71
C VAL A 305 -1.74 0.12 7.30
N LEU A 306 -2.92 -0.37 6.90
CA LEU A 306 -4.09 0.45 6.62
C LEU A 306 -4.99 0.47 7.86
N ALA A 307 -4.87 1.51 8.66
CA ALA A 307 -5.72 1.76 9.83
C ALA A 307 -6.88 2.73 9.52
N ARG A 308 -7.01 3.16 8.26
CA ARG A 308 -8.06 4.06 7.76
C ARG A 308 -8.96 3.38 6.73
N PRO A 309 -10.28 3.28 6.98
CA PRO A 309 -11.24 2.97 5.94
C PRO A 309 -11.27 4.08 4.90
N THR A 310 -11.29 3.71 3.63
CA THR A 310 -11.41 4.69 2.53
C THR A 310 -12.37 4.20 1.46
N ARG A 311 -13.19 5.13 0.95
CA ARG A 311 -14.03 4.90 -0.23
C ARG A 311 -13.33 5.27 -1.54
N LYS A 312 -12.15 5.88 -1.48
CA LYS A 312 -11.42 6.40 -2.63
C LYS A 312 -10.42 5.38 -3.14
N MET A 313 -10.70 4.78 -4.30
CA MET A 313 -9.80 3.81 -4.93
C MET A 313 -8.42 4.40 -5.20
N GLY A 314 -8.36 5.69 -5.60
CA GLY A 314 -7.10 6.38 -5.84
C GLY A 314 -6.21 6.41 -4.59
N LEU A 315 -6.78 6.84 -3.46
CA LEU A 315 -6.10 6.90 -2.17
C LEU A 315 -5.61 5.51 -1.72
N PHE A 316 -6.46 4.49 -1.83
CA PHE A 316 -6.10 3.10 -1.54
C PHE A 316 -4.88 2.64 -2.35
N ARG A 317 -4.89 2.86 -3.67
CA ARG A 317 -3.79 2.48 -4.56
C ARG A 317 -2.50 3.25 -4.29
N GLN A 318 -2.61 4.55 -3.97
CA GLN A 318 -1.45 5.35 -3.60
C GLN A 318 -0.80 4.84 -2.31
N MET A 319 -1.59 4.52 -1.28
CA MET A 319 -1.11 4.00 0.01
C MET A 319 -0.37 2.67 -0.13
N ILE A 320 -1.01 1.66 -0.71
CA ILE A 320 -0.41 0.32 -0.88
C ILE A 320 0.79 0.38 -1.83
N GLY A 321 0.73 1.26 -2.83
CA GLY A 321 1.79 1.50 -3.81
C GLY A 321 3.12 1.93 -3.20
N ARG A 322 3.13 2.53 -2.01
CA ARG A 322 4.37 2.96 -1.33
C ARG A 322 5.26 1.77 -0.97
N GLY A 323 4.66 0.61 -0.70
CA GLY A 323 5.38 -0.61 -0.34
C GLY A 323 5.77 -1.50 -1.52
N LEU A 324 5.41 -1.19 -2.76
CA LEU A 324 5.61 -2.13 -3.89
C LEU A 324 6.98 -2.03 -4.56
N ARG A 325 7.79 -1.01 -4.24
CA ARG A 325 9.12 -0.85 -4.85
C ARG A 325 10.04 -1.99 -4.42
N PRO A 326 10.88 -2.52 -5.32
CA PRO A 326 11.89 -3.50 -4.94
C PRO A 326 12.97 -2.84 -4.07
N ALA A 327 13.55 -3.62 -3.17
CA ALA A 327 14.70 -3.26 -2.36
C ALA A 327 15.56 -4.51 -2.15
N GLU A 328 16.78 -4.35 -1.67
CA GLU A 328 17.66 -5.48 -1.38
C GLU A 328 16.99 -6.46 -0.40
N SER A 329 17.01 -7.76 -0.72
CA SER A 329 16.37 -8.83 0.05
C SER A 329 14.83 -8.76 0.19
N LYS A 330 14.16 -7.80 -0.45
CA LYS A 330 12.70 -7.64 -0.37
C LYS A 330 12.01 -8.51 -1.42
N VAL A 331 11.30 -9.54 -0.95
CA VAL A 331 10.58 -10.49 -1.82
C VAL A 331 9.10 -10.13 -2.02
N ASP A 332 8.49 -9.48 -1.03
CA ASP A 332 7.08 -9.10 -1.04
C ASP A 332 6.85 -7.87 -0.14
N CYS A 333 5.68 -7.26 -0.27
CA CYS A 333 5.17 -6.23 0.64
C CYS A 333 4.00 -6.76 1.46
N ILE A 334 4.07 -6.69 2.78
CA ILE A 334 2.97 -7.12 3.65
C ILE A 334 1.98 -5.98 3.86
N ILE A 335 0.72 -6.22 3.52
CA ILE A 335 -0.37 -5.27 3.75
C ILE A 335 -1.18 -5.78 4.94
N ILE A 336 -1.19 -5.04 6.04
CA ILE A 336 -2.06 -5.31 7.19
C ILE A 336 -3.21 -4.31 7.14
N ASP A 337 -4.35 -4.75 6.62
CA ASP A 337 -5.51 -3.91 6.37
C ASP A 337 -6.54 -4.06 7.48
N HIS A 338 -6.36 -3.32 8.58
CA HIS A 338 -7.31 -3.30 9.70
C HIS A 338 -8.65 -2.64 9.36
N ALA A 339 -8.67 -1.85 8.29
CA ALA A 339 -9.85 -1.12 7.86
C ALA A 339 -10.72 -1.89 6.86
N GLY A 340 -10.23 -3.00 6.32
CA GLY A 340 -10.93 -3.81 5.31
C GLY A 340 -11.10 -3.09 3.96
N ALA A 341 -10.22 -2.15 3.62
CA ALA A 341 -10.25 -1.42 2.35
C ALA A 341 -10.11 -2.35 1.13
N VAL A 342 -9.34 -3.44 1.25
CA VAL A 342 -9.16 -4.49 0.22
C VAL A 342 -10.48 -5.15 -0.18
N HIS A 343 -11.43 -5.27 0.75
CA HIS A 343 -12.74 -5.84 0.44
C HIS A 343 -13.61 -4.91 -0.41
N ARG A 344 -13.28 -3.62 -0.48
CA ARG A 344 -13.97 -2.62 -1.31
C ARG A 344 -13.26 -2.36 -2.63
N HIS A 345 -11.93 -2.40 -2.65
CA HIS A 345 -11.12 -1.97 -3.79
C HIS A 345 -10.42 -3.11 -4.53
N GLY A 346 -10.37 -4.29 -3.93
CA GLY A 346 -9.60 -5.43 -4.44
C GLY A 346 -8.13 -5.37 -4.06
N PHE A 347 -7.34 -6.24 -4.68
CA PHE A 347 -5.89 -6.32 -4.48
C PHE A 347 -5.14 -5.26 -5.30
N ALA A 348 -3.88 -4.99 -4.94
CA ALA A 348 -3.01 -4.10 -5.71
C ALA A 348 -2.79 -4.61 -7.14
N GLU A 349 -2.71 -5.93 -7.27
CA GLU A 349 -2.50 -6.71 -8.49
C GLU A 349 -3.78 -6.93 -9.31
N ASP A 350 -4.90 -6.34 -8.91
CA ASP A 350 -6.06 -6.31 -9.79
C ASP A 350 -5.86 -5.24 -10.87
N ARG A 351 -6.28 -5.55 -12.10
CA ARG A 351 -6.30 -4.55 -13.17
C ARG A 351 -7.43 -3.55 -12.95
N VAL A 352 -7.15 -2.28 -13.24
CA VAL A 352 -8.15 -1.22 -13.23
C VAL A 352 -8.32 -0.69 -14.63
N GLU A 353 -9.57 -0.58 -15.06
CA GLU A 353 -9.95 0.11 -16.28
C GLU A 353 -10.14 1.60 -15.94
N TRP A 354 -9.16 2.40 -16.36
CA TRP A 354 -9.22 3.84 -16.22
C TRP A 354 -10.07 4.46 -17.34
N THR A 355 -10.64 5.63 -17.07
CA THR A 355 -11.41 6.37 -18.06
C THR A 355 -11.19 7.86 -17.86
N LEU A 356 -11.18 8.61 -18.97
CA LEU A 356 -11.25 10.07 -18.93
C LEU A 356 -12.69 10.57 -18.84
N ASP A 357 -13.70 9.72 -19.03
CA ASP A 357 -15.09 10.17 -18.97
C ASP A 357 -15.40 10.80 -17.59
N PRO A 358 -15.77 12.09 -17.54
CA PRO A 358 -15.96 12.83 -16.29
C PRO A 358 -17.20 12.37 -15.51
N ASP A 359 -18.04 11.54 -16.11
CA ASP A 359 -19.27 11.02 -15.51
C ASP A 359 -19.15 9.54 -15.14
N LYS A 360 -18.15 8.82 -15.66
CA LYS A 360 -17.95 7.40 -15.35
C LYS A 360 -16.82 7.19 -14.34
N PRO A 361 -17.04 6.37 -13.30
CA PRO A 361 -15.97 5.98 -12.41
C PRO A 361 -15.05 4.95 -13.05
N ALA A 362 -13.77 4.97 -12.68
CA ALA A 362 -12.84 3.89 -12.97
C ALA A 362 -13.33 2.57 -12.36
N LYS A 363 -13.08 1.45 -13.03
CA LYS A 363 -13.61 0.14 -12.65
C LYS A 363 -12.50 -0.84 -12.33
N ASN A 364 -12.75 -1.74 -11.39
CA ASN A 364 -11.92 -2.91 -11.15
C ASN A 364 -12.73 -4.16 -11.52
N PRO A 365 -12.72 -4.60 -12.79
CA PRO A 365 -13.55 -5.71 -13.26
C PRO A 365 -13.28 -7.01 -12.51
N THR A 366 -12.01 -7.26 -12.16
CA THR A 366 -11.62 -8.44 -11.39
C THR A 366 -12.28 -8.43 -10.01
N HIS A 367 -12.23 -7.30 -9.31
CA HIS A 367 -12.89 -7.17 -8.02
C HIS A 367 -14.42 -7.22 -8.13
N THR A 368 -15.01 -6.54 -9.11
CA THR A 368 -16.47 -6.59 -9.37
C THR A 368 -16.95 -8.02 -9.57
N LYS A 369 -16.21 -8.84 -10.36
CA LYS A 369 -16.51 -10.27 -10.53
C LYS A 369 -16.42 -11.07 -9.24
N ARG A 370 -15.55 -10.68 -8.29
CA ARG A 370 -15.46 -11.34 -6.97
C ARG A 370 -16.61 -10.96 -6.05
N THR A 371 -17.10 -9.72 -6.14
CA THR A 371 -18.17 -9.23 -5.26
C THR A 371 -19.56 -9.63 -5.75
N GLU A 372 -19.78 -9.55 -7.06
CA GLU A 372 -21.08 -9.82 -7.71
C GLU A 372 -21.20 -11.26 -8.23
N GLY A 373 -20.08 -11.96 -8.41
CA GLY A 373 -20.07 -13.34 -8.90
C GLY A 373 -20.37 -14.39 -7.84
N ASP A 374 -20.03 -15.64 -8.17
CA ASP A 374 -20.22 -16.80 -7.29
C ASP A 374 -19.58 -16.55 -5.90
N ILE A 375 -20.26 -16.94 -4.83
CA ILE A 375 -19.72 -16.91 -3.47
C ILE A 375 -18.35 -17.58 -3.36
N ARG A 376 -18.06 -18.52 -4.27
CA ARG A 376 -16.77 -19.21 -4.38
C ARG A 376 -15.63 -18.32 -4.85
N SER A 377 -15.85 -17.22 -5.57
CA SER A 377 -14.81 -16.30 -6.04
C SER A 377 -14.54 -15.14 -5.06
N ARG A 378 -15.28 -15.06 -3.95
CA ARG A 378 -15.09 -14.02 -2.93
C ARG A 378 -13.72 -14.11 -2.26
N LEU A 379 -13.30 -13.00 -1.67
CA LEU A 379 -12.09 -12.96 -0.86
C LEU A 379 -12.27 -13.82 0.40
N VAL A 380 -11.32 -14.73 0.62
CA VAL A 380 -11.29 -15.64 1.77
C VAL A 380 -9.88 -15.77 2.32
N ASP A 381 -9.77 -16.11 3.60
CA ASP A 381 -8.47 -16.38 4.20
C ASP A 381 -7.86 -17.68 3.64
N CYS A 382 -6.56 -17.64 3.36
CA CYS A 382 -5.79 -18.84 3.10
C CYS A 382 -5.67 -19.66 4.37
N LYS A 383 -6.08 -20.94 4.32
CA LYS A 383 -6.01 -21.86 5.47
C LYS A 383 -4.58 -22.21 5.90
N GLN A 384 -3.61 -22.01 5.01
CA GLN A 384 -2.20 -22.32 5.27
C GLN A 384 -1.43 -21.10 5.80
N CYS A 385 -1.43 -19.98 5.07
CA CYS A 385 -0.61 -18.81 5.43
C CYS A 385 -1.40 -17.65 6.06
N GLY A 386 -2.73 -17.74 6.14
CA GLY A 386 -3.61 -16.71 6.71
C GLY A 386 -3.81 -15.46 5.85
N ALA A 387 -3.13 -15.34 4.70
CA ALA A 387 -3.30 -14.21 3.81
C ALA A 387 -4.61 -14.32 3.01
N LEU A 388 -5.21 -13.18 2.67
CA LEU A 388 -6.36 -13.12 1.80
C LEU A 388 -6.04 -13.64 0.40
N ARG A 389 -6.99 -14.36 -0.19
CA ARG A 389 -6.93 -14.86 -1.57
C ARG A 389 -8.32 -14.81 -2.22
N THR A 390 -8.36 -14.88 -3.54
CA THR A 390 -9.59 -15.22 -4.25
C THR A 390 -9.99 -16.65 -3.90
N GLY A 391 -11.25 -16.86 -3.50
CA GLY A 391 -11.81 -18.20 -3.37
C GLY A 391 -11.78 -18.93 -4.72
N GLY A 392 -11.74 -20.26 -4.69
CA GLY A 392 -11.63 -21.09 -5.91
C GLY A 392 -10.25 -21.08 -6.58
N GLU A 393 -9.41 -20.07 -6.33
CA GLU A 393 -8.04 -19.98 -6.85
C GLU A 393 -7.00 -20.49 -5.83
N ALA A 394 -5.83 -20.89 -6.33
CA ALA A 394 -4.67 -21.14 -5.50
C ALA A 394 -4.23 -19.86 -4.77
N CYS A 395 -3.74 -20.00 -3.54
CA CYS A 395 -3.15 -18.89 -2.82
C CYS A 395 -1.91 -18.38 -3.55
N ARG A 396 -1.91 -17.10 -3.94
CA ARG A 396 -0.79 -16.44 -4.65
C ARG A 396 0.51 -16.39 -3.85
N HIS A 397 0.46 -16.61 -2.53
CA HIS A 397 1.61 -16.49 -1.64
C HIS A 397 2.24 -17.83 -1.24
N CYS A 398 1.43 -18.86 -1.01
CA CYS A 398 1.94 -20.17 -0.55
C CYS A 398 1.56 -21.34 -1.47
N GLY A 399 0.85 -21.08 -2.57
CA GLY A 399 0.41 -22.10 -3.52
C GLY A 399 -0.76 -22.96 -3.02
N PHE A 400 -1.28 -22.73 -1.82
CA PHE A 400 -2.40 -23.52 -1.26
C PHE A 400 -3.62 -23.52 -2.18
N LEU A 401 -3.98 -24.70 -2.71
CA LEU A 401 -5.18 -24.91 -3.51
C LEU A 401 -6.28 -25.56 -2.65
N PRO A 402 -7.49 -24.98 -2.57
CA PRO A 402 -8.59 -25.61 -1.85
C PRO A 402 -9.08 -26.85 -2.61
N SER A 403 -9.14 -28.02 -1.96
CA SER A 403 -9.71 -29.23 -2.55
C SER A 403 -11.20 -29.03 -2.89
N PRO A 404 -11.67 -29.28 -4.13
CA PRO A 404 -13.08 -29.18 -4.46
C PRO A 404 -13.89 -30.22 -3.67
N ARG A 405 -15.07 -29.84 -3.16
CA ARG A 405 -16.02 -30.81 -2.58
C ARG A 405 -16.55 -31.70 -3.71
N PRO A 406 -16.47 -33.04 -3.64
CA PRO A 406 -17.06 -33.88 -4.67
C PRO A 406 -18.58 -33.66 -4.75
N ARG A 407 -19.09 -33.44 -5.96
CA ARG A 407 -20.54 -33.42 -6.25
C ARG A 407 -21.04 -34.86 -6.17
N HIS A 408 -22.12 -35.10 -5.41
CA HIS A 408 -22.82 -36.38 -5.46
C HIS A 408 -23.49 -36.51 -6.85
N VAL A 409 -22.98 -37.44 -7.66
CA VAL A 409 -23.66 -37.93 -8.87
C VAL A 409 -24.10 -39.36 -8.56
N GLY A 410 -25.37 -39.66 -8.82
CA GLY A 410 -26.03 -40.90 -8.44
C GLY A 410 -25.73 -42.08 -9.37
N THR A 411 -25.72 -43.26 -8.72
CA THR A 411 -26.06 -44.64 -9.14
C THR A 411 -25.20 -45.44 -10.13
N VAL A 412 -24.62 -46.53 -9.57
CA VAL A 412 -24.46 -47.98 -9.96
C VAL A 412 -24.64 -48.41 -11.43
N ASP A 413 -23.96 -49.44 -11.97
CA ASP A 413 -23.17 -50.54 -11.38
C ASP A 413 -22.10 -51.08 -12.38
N ALA A 414 -21.09 -51.77 -11.83
CA ALA A 414 -20.10 -52.69 -12.43
C ALA A 414 -19.19 -52.25 -13.61
N ASP A 415 -17.90 -52.01 -13.33
CA ASP A 415 -16.81 -52.98 -13.55
C ASP A 415 -15.49 -52.48 -12.94
N LEU A 416 -14.64 -53.40 -12.49
CA LEU A 416 -13.55 -53.21 -11.52
C LEU A 416 -12.34 -52.40 -12.02
N ALA A 417 -11.98 -51.33 -11.29
CA ALA A 417 -10.60 -50.88 -11.01
C ALA A 417 -10.51 -49.95 -9.78
N LEU A 418 -9.35 -49.95 -9.12
CA LEU A 418 -9.04 -49.48 -7.74
C LEU A 418 -9.45 -48.04 -7.36
N LEU A 419 -10.16 -47.90 -6.23
CA LEU A 419 -10.35 -46.64 -5.49
C LEU A 419 -10.38 -46.90 -3.97
N GLN A 420 -9.56 -46.15 -3.21
CA GLN A 420 -9.44 -46.34 -1.76
C GLN A 420 -10.67 -45.86 -0.98
N ARG A 421 -11.13 -46.78 -0.12
CA ARG A 421 -12.38 -46.95 0.63
C ARG A 421 -12.86 -46.03 1.74
N ASN A 422 -12.07 -45.12 2.32
CA ASN A 422 -12.38 -44.67 3.69
C ASN A 422 -12.55 -43.14 3.79
N GLY A 423 -13.64 -42.64 3.21
CA GLY A 423 -14.04 -41.22 3.16
C GLY A 423 -14.18 -40.54 4.53
N ARG A 424 -13.11 -39.91 5.00
CA ARG A 424 -13.12 -38.94 6.12
C ARG A 424 -12.28 -37.70 5.78
N THR A 425 -12.74 -36.57 6.34
CA THR A 425 -12.22 -35.19 6.16
C THR A 425 -10.71 -35.08 6.44
N VAL A 426 -9.97 -34.41 5.56
CA VAL A 426 -8.58 -34.01 5.80
C VAL A 426 -8.52 -32.48 5.86
N GLY A 427 -8.79 -31.90 7.03
CA GLY A 427 -8.18 -30.61 7.39
C GLY A 427 -6.67 -30.79 7.44
N HIS A 428 -5.86 -29.76 7.14
CA HIS A 428 -4.39 -29.81 7.07
C HIS A 428 -3.84 -30.96 7.91
N TYR A 429 -3.57 -32.11 7.28
CA TYR A 429 -2.94 -33.21 7.97
C TYR A 429 -1.48 -32.79 8.10
N LEU A 430 -1.17 -32.10 9.20
CA LEU A 430 0.11 -32.34 9.82
C LEU A 430 0.11 -33.83 10.14
N GLY A 431 0.92 -34.58 9.39
CA GLY A 431 1.04 -36.01 9.57
C GLY A 431 1.33 -36.34 11.02
N PRO A 432 1.16 -37.59 11.45
CA PRO A 432 1.64 -38.03 12.77
C PRO A 432 3.06 -37.52 13.06
N ALA A 433 3.93 -37.54 12.04
CA ALA A 433 5.30 -37.03 12.08
C ALA A 433 5.41 -35.51 12.33
N ASP A 434 4.56 -34.69 11.72
CA ASP A 434 4.63 -33.23 11.88
C ASP A 434 4.08 -32.78 13.24
N ARG A 435 3.03 -33.44 13.71
CA ARG A 435 2.50 -33.26 15.06
C ARG A 435 3.53 -33.68 16.10
N GLU A 436 4.16 -34.83 15.91
CA GLU A 436 5.25 -35.27 16.78
C GLU A 436 6.42 -34.27 16.78
N ARG A 437 6.83 -33.78 15.60
CA ARG A 437 7.86 -32.74 15.46
C ARG A 437 7.48 -31.47 16.22
N TRP A 438 6.21 -31.06 16.18
CA TRP A 438 5.73 -29.91 16.94
C TRP A 438 5.76 -30.17 18.45
N HIS A 439 5.36 -31.36 18.90
CA HIS A 439 5.40 -31.74 20.31
C HIS A 439 6.84 -31.76 20.85
N ARG A 440 7.80 -32.26 20.07
CA ARG A 440 9.23 -32.27 20.41
C ARG A 440 9.82 -30.87 20.54
N GLN A 441 9.38 -29.95 19.69
CA GLN A 441 9.79 -28.53 19.76
C GLN A 441 9.17 -27.81 20.97
N LEU A 442 7.93 -28.13 21.34
CA LEU A 442 7.32 -27.64 22.58
C LEU A 442 8.01 -28.22 23.82
N ALA A 443 8.43 -29.48 23.78
CA ALA A 443 9.19 -30.11 24.85
C ALA A 443 10.56 -29.44 25.04
N TYR A 444 11.24 -29.03 23.96
CA TYR A 444 12.46 -28.23 24.05
C TYR A 444 12.23 -26.90 24.73
N ILE A 445 11.19 -26.16 24.34
CA ILE A 445 10.86 -24.87 24.97
C ILE A 445 10.51 -25.05 26.45
N ALA A 446 9.87 -26.17 26.82
CA ALA A 446 9.56 -26.48 28.21
C ALA A 446 10.83 -26.68 29.04
N VAL A 447 11.82 -27.41 28.51
CA VAL A 447 13.11 -27.62 29.19
C VAL A 447 13.92 -26.33 29.23
N GLU A 448 14.05 -25.62 28.11
CA GLU A 448 14.78 -24.34 27.98
C GLU A 448 14.30 -23.30 29.00
N ARG A 449 12.99 -23.28 29.29
CA ARG A 449 12.35 -22.29 30.17
C ARG A 449 11.98 -22.81 31.56
N GLY A 450 12.39 -24.03 31.93
CA GLY A 450 12.08 -24.62 33.23
C GLY A 450 10.58 -24.80 33.51
N TYR A 451 9.77 -25.04 32.48
CA TYR A 451 8.33 -25.25 32.64
C TYR A 451 8.00 -26.66 33.14
N LYS A 452 6.85 -26.79 33.82
CA LYS A 452 6.35 -28.07 34.33
C LYS A 452 6.17 -29.10 33.20
N SER A 453 6.37 -30.37 33.54
CA SER A 453 6.35 -31.52 32.59
C SER A 453 5.07 -31.66 31.75
N GLY A 454 3.93 -31.12 32.22
CA GLY A 454 2.67 -31.11 31.46
C GLY A 454 2.52 -29.97 30.45
N TRP A 455 3.39 -28.94 30.48
CA TRP A 455 3.21 -27.72 29.70
C TRP A 455 3.20 -27.99 28.19
N ALA A 456 4.14 -28.80 27.70
CA ALA A 456 4.24 -29.14 26.28
C ALA A 456 2.97 -29.85 25.77
N ALA A 457 2.43 -30.78 26.55
CA ALA A 457 1.21 -31.51 26.23
C ALA A 457 -0.03 -30.58 26.23
N HIS A 458 -0.12 -29.65 27.19
CA HIS A 458 -1.20 -28.66 27.23
C HIS A 458 -1.16 -27.71 26.03
N LYS A 459 0.03 -27.22 25.66
CA LYS A 459 0.21 -26.38 24.47
C LYS A 459 -0.02 -27.14 23.17
N PHE A 460 0.32 -28.41 23.13
CA PHE A 460 -0.01 -29.29 22.02
C PHE A 460 -1.54 -29.43 21.86
N LYS A 461 -2.27 -29.66 22.95
CA LYS A 461 -3.74 -29.71 22.95
C LYS A 461 -4.36 -28.38 22.54
N GLU A 462 -3.84 -27.26 23.04
CA GLU A 462 -4.31 -25.92 22.65
C GLU A 462 -4.17 -25.67 21.15
N LYS A 463 -3.09 -26.16 20.53
CA LYS A 463 -2.85 -25.98 19.09
C LYS A 463 -3.64 -26.94 18.20
N PHE A 464 -3.74 -28.21 18.58
CA PHE A 464 -4.26 -29.28 17.71
C PHE A 464 -5.63 -29.83 18.12
N GLY A 465 -6.20 -29.36 19.25
CA GLY A 465 -7.49 -29.82 19.77
C GLY A 465 -7.46 -31.23 20.38
N GLN A 466 -6.32 -31.93 20.34
CA GLN A 466 -6.14 -33.29 20.85
C GLN A 466 -4.85 -33.41 21.67
N TRP A 467 -4.80 -34.36 22.60
CA TRP A 467 -3.58 -34.68 23.34
C TRP A 467 -2.53 -35.34 22.43
N PRO A 468 -1.23 -35.16 22.71
CA PRO A 468 -0.18 -35.87 21.98
C PRO A 468 -0.24 -37.36 22.30
N SER A 469 0.20 -38.20 21.36
CA SER A 469 0.23 -39.67 21.49
C SER A 469 1.16 -40.15 22.60
N ALA A 470 2.27 -39.45 22.82
CA ALA A 470 3.19 -39.69 23.92
C ALA A 470 3.20 -38.48 24.86
N ARG A 471 3.14 -38.74 26.17
CA ARG A 471 3.22 -37.69 27.20
C ARG A 471 4.62 -37.08 27.31
N PHE A 472 5.64 -37.87 26.94
CA PHE A 472 7.04 -37.47 26.94
C PHE A 472 7.65 -37.74 25.57
N VAL A 473 8.39 -36.76 25.04
CA VAL A 473 9.06 -36.85 23.74
C VAL A 473 10.44 -36.22 23.84
N GLN A 474 11.38 -36.73 23.03
CA GLN A 474 12.74 -36.20 22.97
C GLN A 474 12.73 -34.75 22.44
N PRO A 475 13.24 -33.77 23.21
CA PRO A 475 13.31 -32.37 22.77
C PRO A 475 13.96 -32.19 21.39
N MET A 476 13.45 -31.24 20.63
CA MET A 476 14.01 -30.84 19.33
C MET A 476 14.07 -29.32 19.25
N THR A 477 15.14 -28.77 18.68
CA THR A 477 15.30 -27.32 18.54
C THR A 477 14.10 -26.69 17.83
N PRO A 478 13.44 -25.69 18.42
CA PRO A 478 12.24 -25.08 17.86
C PRO A 478 12.58 -24.14 16.70
N THR A 479 11.77 -24.22 15.64
CA THR A 479 11.81 -23.28 14.51
C THR A 479 11.34 -21.88 14.94
N PRO A 480 11.66 -20.81 14.16
CA PRO A 480 11.12 -19.48 14.39
C PRO A 480 9.59 -19.45 14.47
N GLU A 481 8.91 -20.31 13.70
CA GLU A 481 7.45 -20.46 13.71
C GLU A 481 6.92 -20.95 15.07
N VAL A 482 7.53 -22.00 15.66
CA VAL A 482 7.10 -22.52 16.97
C VAL A 482 7.37 -21.49 18.07
N ARG A 483 8.54 -20.81 18.02
CA ARG A 483 8.89 -19.76 19.00
C ARG A 483 7.92 -18.58 18.92
N SER A 484 7.61 -18.11 17.72
CA SER A 484 6.65 -17.02 17.49
C SER A 484 5.25 -17.39 17.97
N TRP A 485 4.79 -18.61 17.67
CA TRP A 485 3.49 -19.10 18.14
C TRP A 485 3.40 -19.12 19.67
N VAL A 486 4.41 -19.65 20.37
CA VAL A 486 4.46 -19.66 21.86
C VAL A 486 4.44 -18.24 22.42
N ARG A 487 5.23 -17.32 21.86
CA ARG A 487 5.26 -15.90 22.28
C ARG A 487 3.89 -15.24 22.13
N SER A 488 3.18 -15.49 21.03
CA SER A 488 1.81 -14.96 20.82
C SER A 488 0.82 -15.40 21.90
N ARG A 489 0.92 -16.65 22.38
CA ARG A 489 0.05 -17.19 23.43
C ARG A 489 0.38 -16.59 24.80
N GLN A 490 1.64 -16.31 25.07
CA GLN A 490 2.07 -15.65 26.30
C GLN A 490 1.55 -14.22 26.38
N ILE A 491 1.61 -13.47 25.27
CA ILE A 491 1.04 -12.12 25.18
C ILE A 491 -0.48 -12.16 25.37
N ALA A 492 -1.17 -13.09 24.70
CA ALA A 492 -2.62 -13.25 24.86
C ALA A 492 -3.01 -13.59 26.31
N PHE A 493 -2.24 -14.45 26.99
CA PHE A 493 -2.46 -14.80 28.39
C PHE A 493 -2.21 -13.61 29.34
N ALA A 494 -1.16 -12.81 29.09
CA ALA A 494 -0.88 -11.60 29.86
C ALA A 494 -1.99 -10.56 29.71
N LYS A 495 -2.48 -10.34 28.49
CA LYS A 495 -3.64 -9.46 28.21
C LYS A 495 -4.91 -9.95 28.91
N ALA A 496 -5.18 -11.26 28.89
CA ALA A 496 -6.32 -11.85 29.59
C ALA A 496 -6.25 -11.64 31.12
N ARG A 497 -5.05 -11.78 31.72
CA ARG A 497 -4.84 -11.52 33.15
C ARG A 497 -4.99 -10.04 33.50
N GLN A 498 -4.49 -9.13 32.65
CA GLN A 498 -4.69 -7.69 32.85
C GLN A 498 -6.16 -7.31 32.78
N LYS A 499 -6.91 -7.90 31.84
CA LYS A 499 -8.36 -7.69 31.72
C LYS A 499 -9.13 -8.21 32.95
N ALA A 500 -8.75 -9.38 33.47
CA ALA A 500 -9.33 -9.93 34.69
C ALA A 500 -9.01 -9.04 35.91
N ALA A 501 -7.76 -8.62 36.07
CA ALA A 501 -7.35 -7.74 37.16
C ALA A 501 -8.02 -6.36 37.11
N ALA A 502 -8.26 -5.82 35.91
CA ALA A 502 -8.98 -4.57 35.72
C ALA A 502 -10.49 -4.70 36.00
N ALA A 503 -11.07 -5.88 35.75
CA ALA A 503 -12.46 -6.17 36.09
C ALA A 503 -12.64 -6.35 37.61
N ASP A 504 -11.70 -7.04 38.28
CA ASP A 504 -11.71 -7.24 39.73
C ASP A 504 -11.43 -5.96 40.52
N ALA A 505 -10.74 -4.98 39.93
CA ALA A 505 -10.50 -3.66 40.54
C ALA A 505 -11.65 -2.66 40.30
N ALA A 506 -12.59 -2.99 39.41
CA ALA A 506 -13.76 -2.17 39.10
C ALA A 506 -15.07 -2.71 39.73
N ALA A 507 -15.00 -3.87 40.38
CA ALA A 507 -16.03 -4.47 41.21
C ALA A 507 -15.70 -4.24 42.69
#